data_AF-D3DGI4-F1
#
_entry.id   AF-D3DGI4-F1
#
_cell.length_a   1.000
_cell.length_b   1.000
_cell.length_c   1.000
_cell.angle_alpha   90.00
_cell.angle_beta   90.00
_cell.angle_gamma   90.00
#
_symmetry.space_group_name_H-M   'P 1'
#
loop_
_entity.id
_entity.type
_entity.pdbx_description
1 polymer ?
#
loop_
_entity_poly.entity_id
_entity_poly.type
_entity_poly.pdbx_seq_one_letter_code
_entity_poly.pdbx_strand_id
1 'polypeptide(L)'
;MICLTHLELCPYCKRVALQVCEYDEPYPRVTAECQCCGYKAHDVPMKLTREDFKSILDKLGRKLIGEVCIDDRCGSDKVLKLLQEGAYAEYRCLDCGAEWNSEEIQRAINRVKRVQNALKNGNRLLEVLKAGEGECPLCGWDVGHIHVGYAVAIECFVCGYYSKVEEIIPDVDLTTLECPEYERSEETG
;
A
#
# COMPACT_ATOMS: atom_id res chain seq x y z
N MET A 1 -16.40 10.57 -1.58
CA MET A 1 -14.98 10.76 -1.91
C MET A 1 -14.70 12.24 -1.84
N ILE A 2 -14.10 12.71 -0.75
CA ILE A 2 -13.73 14.11 -0.56
C ILE A 2 -12.23 14.15 -0.80
N CYS A 3 -11.78 14.79 -1.87
CA CYS A 3 -10.36 15.13 -1.99
C CYS A 3 -10.17 16.39 -1.14
N LEU A 4 -9.37 16.28 -0.08
CA LEU A 4 -8.82 17.46 0.58
C LEU A 4 -7.75 18.02 -0.36
N THR A 5 -8.10 19.08 -1.10
CA THR A 5 -7.18 19.77 -1.99
C THR A 5 -6.40 20.82 -1.22
N HIS A 6 -5.10 20.65 -1.08
CA HIS A 6 -4.19 21.70 -0.65
C HIS A 6 -3.06 21.87 -1.66
N LEU A 7 -2.47 23.08 -1.69
CA LEU A 7 -1.34 23.39 -2.55
C LEU A 7 -0.03 23.21 -1.77
N GLU A 8 0.90 22.49 -2.38
CA GLU A 8 2.22 22.21 -1.84
C GLU A 8 3.33 22.63 -2.80
N LEU A 9 4.57 22.58 -2.32
CA LEU A 9 5.75 22.84 -3.12
C LEU A 9 5.92 21.75 -4.19
N CYS A 10 5.86 22.12 -5.46
CA CYS A 10 6.18 21.20 -6.54
C CYS A 10 7.68 20.87 -6.50
N PRO A 11 8.06 19.58 -6.42
CA PRO A 11 9.46 19.18 -6.35
C PRO A 11 10.21 19.51 -7.65
N TYR A 12 9.51 19.62 -8.78
CA TYR A 12 10.05 19.88 -10.10
C TYR A 12 10.23 21.37 -10.41
N CYS A 13 9.15 22.16 -10.39
CA CYS A 13 9.23 23.60 -10.74
C CYS A 13 9.47 24.54 -9.55
N LYS A 14 9.54 24.01 -8.32
CA LYS A 14 9.80 24.76 -7.07
C LYS A 14 8.78 25.88 -6.80
N ARG A 15 7.54 25.73 -7.27
CA ARG A 15 6.41 26.63 -6.97
C ARG A 15 5.40 25.95 -6.07
N VAL A 16 4.70 26.73 -5.24
CA VAL A 16 3.58 26.27 -4.41
C VAL A 16 2.34 26.09 -5.30
N ALA A 17 2.38 25.05 -6.12
CA ALA A 17 1.43 24.78 -7.21
C ALA A 17 1.06 23.29 -7.30
N LEU A 18 1.57 22.46 -6.40
CA LEU A 18 1.28 21.03 -6.38
C LEU A 18 -0.05 20.81 -5.68
N GLN A 19 -1.10 20.52 -6.46
CA GLN A 19 -2.39 20.15 -5.91
C GLN A 19 -2.31 18.71 -5.43
N VAL A 20 -2.39 18.51 -4.12
CA VAL A 20 -2.42 17.18 -3.50
C VAL A 20 -3.88 16.81 -3.24
N CYS A 21 -4.24 15.58 -3.60
CA CYS A 21 -5.53 14.98 -3.32
C CYS A 21 -5.32 13.73 -2.48
N GLU A 22 -5.73 13.82 -1.21
CA GLU A 22 -5.74 12.70 -0.28
C GLU A 22 -7.12 12.01 -0.30
N TYR A 23 -7.09 10.68 -0.35
CA TYR A 23 -8.28 9.85 -0.33
C TYR A 23 -8.23 8.93 0.88
N ASP A 24 -9.11 9.16 1.86
CA ASP A 24 -9.27 8.26 3.01
C ASP A 24 -9.91 6.92 2.60
N GLU A 25 -10.69 6.93 1.51
CA GLU A 25 -11.34 5.73 0.98
C GLU A 25 -11.07 5.55 -0.52
N PRO A 26 -10.89 4.30 -0.97
CA PRO A 26 -11.14 3.08 -0.21
C PRO A 26 -9.93 2.63 0.65
N TYR A 27 -8.71 3.08 0.35
CA TYR A 27 -7.53 3.03 1.24
C TYR A 27 -6.72 4.33 1.05
N PRO A 28 -5.85 4.73 2.02
CA PRO A 28 -5.10 5.97 1.95
C PRO A 28 -4.30 6.05 0.64
N ARG A 29 -4.70 6.97 -0.21
CA ARG A 29 -4.05 7.25 -1.49
C ARG A 29 -3.83 8.73 -1.64
N VAL A 30 -2.74 9.06 -2.32
CA VAL A 30 -2.41 10.44 -2.62
C VAL A 30 -2.10 10.56 -4.09
N THR A 31 -2.82 11.45 -4.75
CA THR A 31 -2.50 11.89 -6.11
C THR A 31 -2.09 13.35 -6.05
N ALA A 32 -0.95 13.69 -6.63
CA ALA A 32 -0.45 15.05 -6.68
C ALA A 32 -0.29 15.49 -8.14
N GLU A 33 -0.79 16.67 -8.49
CA GLU A 33 -0.65 17.27 -9.83
C GLU A 33 -0.25 18.74 -9.72
N CYS A 34 0.86 19.11 -10.34
CA CYS A 34 1.32 20.49 -10.38
C CYS A 34 0.56 21.26 -11.44
N GLN A 35 -0.23 22.24 -10.99
CA GLN A 35 -1.02 23.12 -11.86
C GLN A 35 -0.15 24.08 -12.70
N CYS A 36 1.15 24.19 -12.40
CA CYS A 36 2.08 25.04 -13.13
C CYS A 36 2.86 24.28 -14.22
N CYS A 37 3.58 23.21 -13.86
CA CYS A 37 4.46 22.51 -14.79
C CYS A 37 3.87 21.22 -15.36
N GLY A 38 2.78 20.69 -14.77
CA GLY A 38 2.20 19.42 -15.18
C GLY A 38 2.84 18.18 -14.55
N TYR A 39 3.74 18.34 -13.58
CA TYR A 39 4.28 17.24 -12.78
C TYR A 39 3.16 16.44 -12.10
N LYS A 40 3.23 15.11 -12.14
CA LYS A 40 2.25 14.24 -11.48
C LYS A 40 2.94 13.18 -10.63
N ALA A 41 2.36 12.85 -9.49
CA ALA A 41 2.74 11.71 -8.66
C ALA A 41 1.50 10.98 -8.18
N HIS A 42 1.48 9.65 -8.24
CA HIS A 42 0.36 8.85 -7.76
C HIS A 42 0.78 7.42 -7.39
N ASP A 43 -0.02 6.75 -6.57
CA ASP A 43 0.18 5.34 -6.26
C ASP A 43 -0.40 4.44 -7.36
N VAL A 44 0.34 3.36 -7.66
CA VAL A 44 -0.05 2.32 -8.60
C VAL A 44 -0.14 1.00 -7.83
N PRO A 45 -1.35 0.42 -7.66
CA PRO A 45 -1.51 -0.84 -6.95
C PRO A 45 -0.87 -2.00 -7.74
N MET A 46 -0.41 -3.03 -7.03
CA MET A 46 -0.02 -4.29 -7.68
C MET A 46 -1.14 -4.82 -8.57
N LYS A 47 -0.79 -5.23 -9.80
CA LYS A 47 -1.72 -5.98 -10.66
C LYS A 47 -1.95 -7.36 -10.04
N LEU A 48 -3.21 -7.69 -9.77
CA LEU A 48 -3.59 -8.98 -9.18
C LEU A 48 -4.25 -9.87 -10.26
N THR A 49 -3.47 -10.82 -10.78
CA THR A 49 -3.96 -11.89 -11.64
C THR A 49 -4.56 -13.03 -10.82
N ARG A 50 -5.18 -14.01 -11.50
CA ARG A 50 -5.72 -15.20 -10.84
C ARG A 50 -4.62 -16.01 -10.14
N GLU A 51 -3.46 -16.08 -10.78
CA GLU A 51 -2.26 -16.76 -10.30
C GLU A 51 -1.71 -16.05 -9.05
N ASP A 52 -1.71 -14.72 -9.03
CA ASP A 52 -1.29 -13.94 -7.86
C ASP A 52 -2.18 -14.25 -6.65
N PHE A 53 -3.51 -14.24 -6.81
CA PHE A 53 -4.41 -14.61 -5.73
C PHE A 53 -4.17 -16.03 -5.22
N LYS A 54 -3.87 -16.99 -6.11
CA LYS A 54 -3.56 -18.36 -5.71
C LYS A 54 -2.28 -18.40 -4.87
N SER A 55 -1.22 -17.73 -5.32
CA SER A 55 0.06 -17.63 -4.61
C SER A 55 -0.10 -16.99 -3.23
N ILE A 56 -0.85 -15.89 -3.15
CA ILE A 56 -1.12 -15.17 -1.90
C ILE A 56 -1.90 -16.05 -0.91
N LEU A 57 -2.96 -16.72 -1.37
CA LEU A 57 -3.78 -17.59 -0.51
C LEU A 57 -3.02 -18.82 -0.04
N ASP A 58 -2.17 -19.40 -0.89
CA ASP A 58 -1.29 -20.51 -0.54
C ASP A 58 -0.30 -20.09 0.56
N LYS A 59 0.38 -18.95 0.37
CA LYS A 59 1.28 -18.36 1.36
C LYS A 59 0.59 -18.14 2.71
N LEU A 60 -0.58 -17.50 2.71
CA LEU A 60 -1.34 -17.29 3.94
C LEU A 60 -1.79 -18.61 4.57
N GLY A 61 -2.13 -19.63 3.77
CA GLY A 61 -2.45 -20.97 4.25
C GLY A 61 -1.28 -21.64 4.97
N ARG A 62 -0.06 -21.52 4.46
CA ARG A 62 1.17 -22.03 5.11
C ARG A 62 1.44 -21.31 6.43
N LYS A 63 1.19 -19.99 6.48
CA LYS A 63 1.30 -19.18 7.72
C LYS A 63 0.23 -19.54 8.77
N LEU A 64 -0.98 -19.89 8.33
CA LEU A 64 -2.10 -20.29 9.19
C LEU A 64 -1.79 -21.54 10.03
N ILE A 65 -1.05 -22.48 9.43
CA ILE A 65 -0.66 -23.74 10.08
C ILE A 65 0.73 -23.67 10.74
N GLY A 66 1.39 -22.52 10.70
CA GLY A 66 2.73 -22.32 11.25
C GLY A 66 3.82 -23.07 10.50
N GLU A 67 3.67 -23.29 9.20
CA GLU A 67 4.72 -23.93 8.38
C GLU A 67 5.87 -22.96 8.05
N VAL A 68 5.54 -21.67 7.97
CA VAL A 68 6.50 -20.59 7.67
C VAL A 68 6.20 -19.37 8.53
N CYS A 69 7.24 -18.60 8.84
CA CYS A 69 7.16 -17.32 9.54
C CYS A 69 6.12 -16.37 8.92
N ILE A 70 5.42 -15.62 9.77
CA ILE A 70 4.47 -14.59 9.35
C ILE A 70 5.11 -13.48 8.51
N ASP A 71 6.38 -13.18 8.76
CA ASP A 71 7.15 -12.16 8.06
C ASP A 71 8.02 -12.79 6.96
N ASP A 72 7.73 -12.44 5.70
CA ASP A 72 8.45 -12.91 4.51
C ASP A 72 9.93 -12.47 4.50
N ARG A 73 10.30 -11.41 5.23
CA ARG A 73 11.71 -10.98 5.36
C ARG A 73 12.54 -11.99 6.16
N CYS A 74 11.92 -12.67 7.11
CA CYS A 74 12.55 -13.75 7.85
C CYS A 74 12.48 -15.06 7.05
N GLY A 75 11.29 -15.40 6.53
CA GLY A 75 11.09 -16.59 5.71
C GLY A 75 11.43 -17.93 6.39
N SER A 76 11.66 -17.93 7.71
CA SER A 76 12.05 -19.12 8.47
C SER A 76 10.93 -20.15 8.53
N ASP A 77 11.31 -21.42 8.51
CA ASP A 77 10.46 -22.59 8.76
C ASP A 77 10.51 -23.04 10.23
N LYS A 78 11.36 -22.42 11.06
CA LYS A 78 11.49 -22.73 12.49
C LYS A 78 10.40 -22.01 13.28
N VAL A 79 9.19 -22.53 13.19
CA VAL A 79 8.03 -21.99 13.89
C VAL A 79 7.61 -22.92 15.02
N LEU A 80 7.52 -22.36 16.23
CA LEU A 80 7.00 -23.06 17.40
C LEU A 80 5.51 -22.75 17.55
N LYS A 81 4.69 -23.79 17.69
CA LYS A 81 3.29 -23.64 18.12
C LYS A 81 3.25 -23.53 19.65
N LEU A 82 2.79 -22.39 20.15
CA LEU A 82 2.74 -22.06 21.57
C LEU A 82 1.49 -22.62 22.25
N LEU A 83 0.34 -22.48 21.60
CA LEU A 83 -0.98 -22.85 22.12
C LEU A 83 -1.82 -23.50 21.00
N GLN A 84 -2.72 -24.41 21.38
CA GLN A 84 -3.79 -24.89 20.49
C GLN A 84 -5.08 -25.13 21.27
N GLU A 85 -6.14 -24.42 20.89
CA GLU A 85 -7.49 -24.56 21.44
C GLU A 85 -8.49 -24.76 20.30
N GLY A 86 -8.81 -26.03 20.01
CA GLY A 86 -9.62 -26.37 18.85
C GLY A 86 -8.95 -25.94 17.53
N ALA A 87 -9.57 -24.99 16.83
CA ALA A 87 -9.06 -24.39 15.58
C ALA A 87 -8.19 -23.14 15.80
N TYR A 88 -8.17 -22.61 17.03
CA TYR A 88 -7.28 -21.51 17.41
C TYR A 88 -5.88 -22.05 17.71
N ALA A 89 -4.85 -21.36 17.23
CA ALA A 89 -3.46 -21.67 17.52
C ALA A 89 -2.61 -20.40 17.54
N GLU A 90 -1.60 -20.39 18.40
CA GLU A 90 -0.60 -19.32 18.49
C GLU A 90 0.76 -19.84 18.07
N TYR A 91 1.52 -19.00 17.37
CA TYR A 91 2.80 -19.36 16.79
C TYR A 91 3.85 -18.30 17.13
N ARG A 92 5.11 -18.74 17.25
CA ARG A 92 6.29 -17.90 17.36
C ARG A 92 7.37 -18.38 16.40
N CYS A 93 7.93 -17.47 15.61
CA CYS A 93 9.13 -17.76 14.82
C CYS A 93 10.35 -17.77 15.74
N LEU A 94 11.16 -18.83 15.70
CA LEU A 94 12.34 -18.97 16.54
C LEU A 94 13.53 -18.13 16.06
N ASP A 95 13.56 -17.72 14.79
CA ASP A 95 14.68 -16.94 14.25
C ASP A 95 14.45 -15.42 14.38
N CYS A 96 13.23 -14.91 14.15
CA CYS A 96 12.95 -13.47 14.27
C CYS A 96 12.08 -13.08 15.48
N GLY A 97 11.55 -14.04 16.23
CA GLY A 97 10.70 -13.79 17.39
C GLY A 97 9.28 -13.30 17.06
N ALA A 98 8.90 -13.18 15.79
CA ALA A 98 7.57 -12.74 15.40
C ALA A 98 6.50 -13.71 15.92
N GLU A 99 5.39 -13.16 16.39
CA GLU A 99 4.25 -13.89 16.94
C GLU A 99 2.99 -13.60 16.14
N TRP A 100 2.13 -14.59 16.00
CA TRP A 100 0.83 -14.45 15.34
C TRP A 100 -0.10 -15.56 15.78
N ASN A 101 -1.40 -15.36 15.58
CA ASN A 101 -2.40 -16.39 15.82
C ASN A 101 -3.19 -16.77 14.55
N SER A 102 -3.81 -17.95 14.57
CA SER A 102 -4.56 -18.48 13.43
C SER A 102 -5.79 -17.64 13.09
N GLU A 103 -6.36 -16.90 14.04
CA GLU A 103 -7.52 -16.05 13.80
C GLU A 103 -7.17 -14.85 12.92
N GLU A 104 -6.06 -14.17 13.19
CA GLU A 104 -5.56 -13.05 12.39
C GLU A 104 -5.31 -13.46 10.92
N ILE A 105 -4.66 -14.62 10.73
CA ILE A 105 -4.40 -15.16 9.39
C ILE A 105 -5.71 -15.54 8.71
N GLN A 106 -6.66 -16.12 9.43
CA GLN A 106 -7.96 -16.48 8.88
C GLN A 106 -8.76 -15.24 8.44
N ARG A 107 -8.70 -14.15 9.21
CA ARG A 107 -9.28 -12.85 8.82
C ARG A 107 -8.61 -12.31 7.55
N ALA A 108 -7.28 -12.40 7.47
CA ALA A 108 -6.52 -11.98 6.29
C ALA A 108 -6.93 -12.78 5.03
N ILE A 109 -6.98 -14.11 5.12
CA ILE A 109 -7.44 -14.99 4.04
C ILE A 109 -8.85 -14.61 3.57
N ASN A 110 -9.76 -14.34 4.51
CA ASN A 110 -11.13 -13.97 4.20
C ASN A 110 -11.22 -12.62 3.48
N ARG A 111 -10.36 -11.65 3.83
CA ARG A 111 -10.26 -10.36 3.13
C ARG A 111 -9.77 -10.55 1.69
N VAL A 112 -8.69 -11.32 1.48
CA VAL A 112 -8.19 -11.64 0.13
C VAL A 112 -9.25 -12.34 -0.73
N LYS A 113 -9.97 -13.32 -0.19
CA LYS A 113 -11.05 -14.01 -0.90
C LYS A 113 -12.21 -13.06 -1.26
N ARG A 114 -12.55 -12.12 -0.38
CA ARG A 114 -13.58 -11.09 -0.67
C ARG A 114 -13.16 -10.20 -1.84
N VAL A 115 -11.92 -9.71 -1.85
CA VAL A 115 -11.38 -8.92 -2.96
C VAL A 115 -11.40 -9.73 -4.26
N GLN A 116 -10.92 -10.97 -4.23
CA GLN A 116 -10.92 -11.85 -5.40
C GLN A 116 -12.34 -12.05 -5.97
N ASN A 117 -13.33 -12.27 -5.11
CA ASN A 117 -14.72 -12.45 -5.53
C ASN A 117 -15.34 -11.16 -6.08
N ALA A 118 -15.03 -10.01 -5.47
CA ALA A 118 -15.51 -8.73 -5.97
C ALA A 118 -14.96 -8.42 -7.37
N LEU A 119 -13.70 -8.73 -7.65
CA LEU A 119 -13.11 -8.61 -8.98
C LEU A 119 -13.77 -9.55 -10.01
N LYS A 120 -14.04 -10.80 -9.62
CA LYS A 120 -14.79 -11.75 -10.47
C LYS A 120 -16.20 -11.24 -10.80
N ASN A 121 -16.80 -10.46 -9.91
CA ASN A 121 -18.11 -9.85 -10.09
C ASN A 121 -18.05 -8.51 -10.87
N GLY A 122 -16.90 -8.14 -11.44
CA GLY A 122 -16.75 -6.97 -12.30
C GLY A 122 -16.45 -5.65 -11.60
N ASN A 123 -16.20 -5.64 -10.29
CA ASN A 123 -15.77 -4.44 -9.58
C ASN A 123 -14.33 -4.06 -9.95
N ARG A 124 -13.99 -2.77 -9.89
CA ARG A 124 -12.61 -2.32 -10.12
C ARG A 124 -11.76 -2.61 -8.88
N LEU A 125 -10.49 -2.97 -9.09
CA LEU A 125 -9.57 -3.28 -7.99
C LEU A 125 -9.49 -2.15 -6.96
N LEU A 126 -9.37 -0.92 -7.45
CA LEU A 126 -9.27 0.23 -6.57
C LEU A 126 -10.51 0.38 -5.69
N GLU A 127 -11.72 0.07 -6.15
CA GLU A 127 -12.96 0.21 -5.36
C GLU A 127 -13.06 -0.80 -4.21
N VAL A 128 -12.35 -1.92 -4.32
CA VAL A 128 -12.46 -3.07 -3.39
C VAL A 128 -11.29 -3.16 -2.42
N LEU A 129 -10.14 -2.57 -2.77
CA LEU A 129 -9.01 -2.44 -1.88
C LEU A 129 -9.37 -1.45 -0.78
N LYS A 130 -9.41 -1.92 0.47
CA LYS A 130 -9.70 -1.07 1.63
C LYS A 130 -8.69 -1.25 2.72
N ALA A 131 -8.29 -0.19 3.40
CA ALA A 131 -7.40 -0.24 4.57
C ALA A 131 -7.54 1.00 5.45
N GLY A 132 -7.39 0.82 6.75
CA GLY A 132 -7.05 1.92 7.65
C GLY A 132 -5.58 2.33 7.51
N GLU A 133 -5.19 3.39 8.19
CA GLU A 133 -3.78 3.80 8.30
C GLU A 133 -2.92 2.65 8.85
N GLY A 134 -1.78 2.38 8.23
CA GLY A 134 -0.88 1.27 8.58
C GLY A 134 -1.31 -0.13 8.09
N GLU A 135 -2.55 -0.32 7.63
CA GLU A 135 -3.02 -1.63 7.16
C GLU A 135 -2.66 -1.93 5.70
N CYS A 136 -2.41 -3.19 5.39
CA CYS A 136 -2.36 -3.68 4.02
C CYS A 136 -3.78 -3.65 3.39
N PRO A 137 -3.98 -2.99 2.23
CA PRO A 137 -5.31 -2.86 1.63
C PRO A 137 -5.88 -4.18 1.07
N LEU A 138 -5.02 -5.18 0.87
CA LEU A 138 -5.43 -6.50 0.38
C LEU A 138 -5.77 -7.47 1.51
N CYS A 139 -4.85 -7.70 2.44
CA CYS A 139 -5.01 -8.71 3.50
C CYS A 139 -5.40 -8.11 4.85
N GLY A 140 -5.26 -6.80 5.05
CA GLY A 140 -5.61 -6.13 6.30
C GLY A 140 -4.61 -6.31 7.44
N TRP A 141 -3.43 -6.85 7.14
CA TRP A 141 -2.36 -6.98 8.12
C TRP A 141 -1.73 -5.61 8.40
N ASP A 142 -1.33 -5.37 9.64
CA ASP A 142 -0.60 -4.15 10.01
C ASP A 142 0.84 -4.21 9.49
N VAL A 143 1.18 -3.33 8.54
CA VAL A 143 2.46 -3.35 7.81
C VAL A 143 3.20 -2.02 7.89
N GLY A 144 2.55 -0.97 8.41
CA GLY A 144 3.03 0.40 8.30
C GLY A 144 2.96 0.93 6.85
N HIS A 145 2.79 2.24 6.72
CA HIS A 145 2.81 2.93 5.42
C HIS A 145 4.07 3.80 5.34
N ILE A 146 4.76 3.78 4.20
CA ILE A 146 5.94 4.63 3.97
C ILE A 146 5.53 5.75 3.02
N HIS A 147 5.69 7.00 3.46
CA HIS A 147 5.54 8.17 2.59
C HIS A 147 6.80 8.35 1.75
N VAL A 148 6.65 8.38 0.43
CA VAL A 148 7.71 8.68 -0.53
C VAL A 148 7.31 9.96 -1.26
N GLY A 149 7.88 11.08 -0.80
CA GLY A 149 7.38 12.41 -1.17
C GLY A 149 5.91 12.53 -0.79
N TYR A 150 5.05 12.69 -1.79
CA TYR A 150 3.61 12.85 -1.62
C TYR A 150 2.84 11.53 -1.67
N ALA A 151 3.43 10.45 -2.18
CA ALA A 151 2.70 9.20 -2.40
C ALA A 151 2.95 8.18 -1.29
N VAL A 152 2.00 7.26 -1.13
CA VAL A 152 2.07 6.19 -0.13
C VAL A 152 2.55 4.89 -0.78
N ALA A 153 3.74 4.45 -0.37
CA ALA A 153 4.27 3.14 -0.71
C ALA A 153 3.86 2.12 0.36
N ILE A 154 3.27 1.02 -0.08
CA ILE A 154 2.88 -0.10 0.78
C ILE A 154 3.65 -1.33 0.34
N GLU A 155 4.26 -2.02 1.28
CA GLU A 155 4.88 -3.33 1.07
C GLU A 155 4.47 -4.27 2.20
N CYS A 156 3.64 -5.26 1.88
CA CYS A 156 3.12 -6.20 2.86
C CYS A 156 3.95 -7.48 2.87
N PHE A 157 4.80 -7.63 3.90
CA PHE A 157 5.61 -8.85 4.11
C PHE A 157 4.80 -10.06 4.61
N VAL A 158 3.48 -9.92 4.74
CA VAL A 158 2.59 -11.03 5.12
C VAL A 158 1.95 -11.69 3.91
N CYS A 159 1.27 -10.90 3.06
CA CYS A 159 0.61 -11.43 1.88
C CYS A 159 1.42 -11.22 0.58
N GLY A 160 2.41 -10.33 0.58
CA GLY A 160 3.20 -9.95 -0.59
C GLY A 160 2.57 -8.88 -1.48
N TYR A 161 1.47 -8.27 -1.06
CA TYR A 161 0.90 -7.11 -1.76
C TYR A 161 1.84 -5.92 -1.68
N TYR A 162 1.94 -5.16 -2.75
CA TYR A 162 2.64 -3.87 -2.75
C TYR A 162 1.91 -2.81 -3.59
N SER A 163 2.23 -1.55 -3.35
CA SER A 163 1.98 -0.45 -4.28
C SER A 163 3.31 0.16 -4.70
N LYS A 164 3.33 0.78 -5.88
CA LYS A 164 4.45 1.58 -6.36
C LYS A 164 4.04 3.03 -6.42
N VAL A 165 5.01 3.92 -6.41
CA VAL A 165 4.81 5.33 -6.72
C VAL A 165 5.25 5.55 -8.17
N GLU A 166 4.40 6.18 -8.96
CA GLU A 166 4.73 6.62 -10.31
C GLU A 166 4.77 8.14 -10.36
N GLU A 167 5.92 8.67 -10.79
CA GLU A 167 6.15 10.09 -11.02
C GLU A 167 6.24 10.36 -12.52
N ILE A 168 5.53 11.37 -12.99
CA ILE A 168 5.51 11.81 -14.38
C ILE A 168 6.17 13.19 -14.43
N ILE A 169 7.38 13.23 -15.00
CA ILE A 169 8.11 14.47 -15.23
C ILE A 169 7.63 15.06 -16.56
N PRO A 170 7.15 16.31 -16.57
CA PRO A 170 6.64 16.96 -17.77
C PRO A 170 7.79 17.45 -18.66
N ASP A 171 7.61 17.34 -19.98
CA ASP A 171 8.54 17.86 -20.98
C ASP A 171 8.31 19.38 -21.18
N VAL A 172 8.80 20.17 -20.22
CA VAL A 172 8.67 21.63 -20.20
C VAL A 172 9.99 22.29 -19.83
N ASP A 173 10.31 23.40 -20.48
CA ASP A 173 11.47 24.23 -20.13
C ASP A 173 11.14 25.11 -18.90
N LEU A 174 11.69 24.72 -17.75
CA LEU A 174 11.52 25.42 -16.49
C LEU A 174 12.11 26.84 -16.47
N THR A 175 13.03 27.16 -17.37
CA THR A 175 13.64 28.50 -17.44
C THR A 175 12.71 29.53 -18.06
N THR A 176 11.79 29.07 -18.92
CA THR A 176 10.79 29.90 -19.60
C THR A 176 9.39 29.78 -18.99
N LEU A 177 9.21 28.90 -18.00
CA LEU A 177 7.91 28.61 -17.43
C LEU A 177 7.40 29.75 -16.52
N GLU A 178 6.42 30.49 -17.01
CA GLU A 178 5.73 31.55 -16.26
C GLU A 178 4.41 31.06 -15.68
N CYS A 179 4.34 31.05 -14.35
CA CYS A 179 3.15 30.69 -13.58
C CYS A 179 2.84 31.79 -12.55
N PRO A 180 2.28 32.94 -12.97
CA PRO A 180 2.14 34.13 -12.13
C PRO A 180 1.18 33.92 -10.95
N GLU A 181 0.28 32.94 -11.04
CA GLU A 181 -0.68 32.60 -9.99
C GLU A 181 -0.05 31.85 -8.81
N TYR A 182 1.18 31.34 -8.96
CA TYR A 182 1.82 30.49 -7.96
C TYR A 182 3.17 31.05 -7.51
N GLU A 183 3.31 31.20 -6.19
CA GLU A 183 4.54 31.65 -5.54
C GLU A 183 5.67 30.66 -5.80
N ARG A 184 6.87 31.21 -6.07
CA ARG A 184 8.10 30.43 -6.19
C ARG A 184 8.75 30.36 -4.82
N SER A 185 9.13 29.17 -4.38
CA SER A 185 9.89 29.04 -3.13
C SER A 185 11.24 29.72 -3.31
N GLU A 186 11.61 30.58 -2.36
CA GLU A 186 12.93 31.20 -2.27
C GLU A 186 13.98 30.23 -1.68
N GLU A 187 13.57 29.05 -1.20
CA GLU A 187 14.50 28.08 -0.61
C GLU A 187 15.42 27.47 -1.68
N THR A 188 16.66 27.96 -1.69
CA THR A 188 17.82 27.26 -2.22
C THR A 188 18.09 26.03 -1.35
N GLY A 189 17.53 24.88 -1.73
CA GLY A 189 17.84 23.57 -1.17
C GLY A 189 18.34 22.63 -2.25
#